data_AF-A0A933UEQ9-F1
#
_entry.id   AF-A0A933UEQ9-F1
#
_cell.length_a   1.000
_cell.length_b   1.000
_cell.length_c   1.000
_cell.angle_alpha   90.00
_cell.angle_beta   90.00
_cell.angle_gamma   90.00
#
_symmetry.space_group_name_H-M   'P 1'
#
loop_
_entity.id
_entity.type
_entity.pdbx_description
1 polymer ?
#
loop_
_entity_poly.entity_id
_entity_poly.type
_entity_poly.pdbx_seq_one_letter_code
_entity_poly.pdbx_strand_id
1 'polypeptide(L)'
;MKTTLPPGQRRRRSSALLLAAGLAAANWLSAATLTDFGYQAIRVDGDLNVGSRSLLVLLGNFSGRPAFYTNAAYYQSLVFSASAPSLYGFFRESSNGRFFWSMARFEPMTINQPWEWCVHGVLTNLFNHGAPGTPQTAWLADRLVGSNLVAQAMRHGFDFRPFDLNHDGVVRRNELTILIISNENEEWGATRYMGPVPPPDDNNITVDMGAFSHVNHRTDFASIAHEVSHALGARDMYDSAGNKGLDTGLMTATLQYINLPGYTSLGLDAWHRMQFGWVEPRIASLTAGGSALLPAAQMTDPAAPLLLYDPAHGTADFLLLEYRSSFVTGRSSTYDQVIWPTNGLAIWRIKQDGSHAPVDLDPNPQRWDWALWNLTYPSLGVSGVGLWGSGTTTPSIHWVDGTDTGIQFAVHPFVQGAPSLRVEWLNSTGYWVDFNYHGSPQDGQFATPFETLAQGLAAVGWGGTLTFKTGTSRETAHLNKRVALRAYNGPVTIGR
;
A
#
# COMPACT_ATOMS: atom_id res chain seq x y z
N MET A 1 -5.35 15.10 98.07
CA MET A 1 -4.82 13.72 98.14
C MET A 1 -3.69 13.59 97.12
N LYS A 2 -2.64 12.85 97.50
CA LYS A 2 -1.42 12.49 96.74
C LYS A 2 -1.76 12.10 95.28
N THR A 3 -0.93 12.32 94.25
CA THR A 3 0.48 11.92 94.07
C THR A 3 1.12 12.64 92.87
N THR A 4 2.41 12.95 93.02
CA THR A 4 3.39 13.40 92.02
C THR A 4 3.80 12.32 91.01
N LEU A 5 4.08 12.72 89.75
CA LEU A 5 4.90 11.96 88.77
C LEU A 5 5.85 12.92 87.99
N PRO A 6 7.02 12.45 87.51
CA PRO A 6 8.21 13.27 87.23
C PRO A 6 8.37 13.72 85.75
N PRO A 7 9.28 14.69 85.46
CA PRO A 7 9.59 15.12 84.10
C PRO A 7 10.78 14.35 83.52
N GLY A 8 10.67 13.91 82.27
CA GLY A 8 11.84 13.57 81.47
C GLY A 8 11.62 12.46 80.45
N GLN A 9 11.36 12.84 79.19
CA GLN A 9 11.92 12.11 78.06
C GLN A 9 11.99 13.01 76.82
N ARG A 10 13.22 13.28 76.40
CA ARG A 10 13.60 13.99 75.18
C ARG A 10 13.09 13.21 73.97
N ARG A 11 12.18 13.80 73.19
CA ARG A 11 11.81 13.28 71.86
C ARG A 11 12.99 13.48 70.90
N ARG A 12 13.61 12.38 70.49
CA ARG A 12 14.49 12.34 69.30
C ARG A 12 13.65 12.69 68.08
N ARG A 13 14.05 13.74 67.35
CA ARG A 13 13.54 14.02 66.01
C ARG A 13 14.15 12.99 65.06
N SER A 14 13.35 12.02 64.64
CA SER A 14 13.66 11.19 63.49
C SER A 14 13.33 11.99 62.24
N SER A 15 14.36 12.49 61.55
CA SER A 15 14.25 13.03 60.21
C SER A 15 13.89 11.87 59.27
N ALA A 16 12.61 11.75 58.93
CA ALA A 16 12.18 10.87 57.85
C ALA A 16 12.61 11.53 56.53
N LEU A 17 13.63 10.94 55.88
CA LEU A 17 13.91 11.16 54.47
C LEU A 17 12.67 10.69 53.69
N LEU A 18 11.89 11.60 53.14
CA LEU A 18 10.95 11.27 52.07
C LEU A 18 11.80 10.93 50.83
N LEU A 19 12.03 9.64 50.59
CA LEU A 19 12.30 9.16 49.25
C LEU A 19 11.02 9.41 48.44
N ALA A 20 11.04 10.45 47.60
CA ALA A 20 10.11 10.54 46.48
C ALA A 20 10.45 9.40 45.52
N ALA A 21 9.79 8.26 45.71
CA ALA A 21 9.68 7.23 44.68
C ALA A 21 8.85 7.84 43.56
N GLY A 22 9.54 8.47 42.60
CA GLY A 22 8.98 8.79 41.31
C GLY A 22 8.56 7.48 40.66
N LEU A 23 7.29 7.14 40.82
CA LEU A 23 6.58 6.20 39.96
C LEU A 23 6.68 6.78 38.54
N ALA A 24 7.77 6.46 37.85
CA ALA A 24 7.74 6.38 36.41
C ALA A 24 6.67 5.33 36.10
N ALA A 25 5.45 5.78 35.86
CA ALA A 25 4.54 5.06 35.01
C ALA A 25 5.30 4.88 33.70
N ALA A 26 6.02 3.77 33.58
CA ALA A 26 6.46 3.27 32.30
C ALA A 26 5.16 3.14 31.51
N ASN A 27 4.89 4.14 30.67
CA ASN A 27 3.90 4.03 29.63
C ASN A 27 4.38 2.84 28.81
N TRP A 28 3.85 1.65 29.13
CA TRP A 28 3.86 0.52 28.24
C TRP A 28 3.03 0.99 27.05
N LEU A 29 3.68 1.70 26.13
CA LEU A 29 3.11 1.95 24.82
C LEU A 29 2.79 0.56 24.29
N SER A 30 1.49 0.27 24.16
CA SER A 30 1.03 -0.97 23.56
C SER A 30 1.75 -1.13 22.24
N ALA A 31 2.28 -2.33 21.98
CA ALA A 31 2.90 -2.60 20.69
C ALA A 31 1.90 -2.25 19.58
N ALA A 32 2.36 -1.52 18.57
CA ALA A 32 1.51 -1.15 17.45
C ALA A 32 0.92 -2.40 16.79
N THR A 33 -0.34 -2.28 16.39
CA THR A 33 -1.15 -3.31 15.76
C THR A 33 -1.34 -2.97 14.28
N LEU A 34 -1.78 -3.95 13.49
CA LEU A 34 -2.08 -3.73 12.07
C LEU A 34 -3.17 -2.67 11.85
N THR A 35 -4.11 -2.52 12.79
CA THR A 35 -5.15 -1.49 12.74
C THR A 35 -4.56 -0.08 12.83
N ASP A 36 -3.50 0.12 13.61
CA ASP A 36 -2.82 1.43 13.70
C ASP A 36 -2.19 1.86 12.37
N PHE A 37 -2.00 0.91 11.44
CA PHE A 37 -1.48 1.12 10.09
C PHE A 37 -2.56 1.02 8.99
N GLY A 38 -3.83 0.92 9.36
CA GLY A 38 -4.96 0.92 8.43
C GLY A 38 -5.33 -0.44 7.83
N TYR A 39 -4.95 -1.56 8.46
CA TYR A 39 -5.48 -2.86 8.07
C TYR A 39 -7.01 -2.87 8.08
N GLN A 40 -7.61 -3.28 6.95
CA GLN A 40 -9.07 -3.26 6.74
C GLN A 40 -9.74 -1.87 6.81
N ALA A 41 -8.98 -0.78 6.56
CA ALA A 41 -9.55 0.56 6.57
C ALA A 41 -10.26 0.94 5.26
N ILE A 42 -9.92 0.33 4.11
CA ILE A 42 -10.70 0.52 2.87
C ILE A 42 -11.89 -0.45 2.85
N ARG A 43 -13.09 0.14 2.89
CA ARG A 43 -14.39 -0.53 2.90
C ARG A 43 -15.29 0.05 1.82
N VAL A 44 -16.20 -0.77 1.32
CA VAL A 44 -17.25 -0.33 0.38
C VAL A 44 -18.56 -0.39 1.13
N ASP A 45 -19.22 0.75 1.29
CA ASP A 45 -20.50 0.89 2.01
C ASP A 45 -20.47 0.26 3.43
N GLY A 46 -19.31 0.32 4.09
CA GLY A 46 -19.06 -0.24 5.42
C GLY A 46 -18.50 -1.67 5.42
N ASP A 47 -18.62 -2.39 4.31
CA ASP A 47 -18.23 -3.79 4.20
C ASP A 47 -16.77 -3.99 3.82
N LEU A 48 -16.19 -5.05 4.38
CA LEU A 48 -14.85 -5.52 4.04
C LEU A 48 -14.81 -6.04 2.61
N ASN A 49 -13.68 -5.79 1.93
CA ASN A 49 -13.40 -6.29 0.59
C ASN A 49 -12.98 -7.77 0.61
N VAL A 50 -13.74 -8.65 1.25
CA VAL A 50 -13.47 -10.09 1.36
C VAL A 50 -14.68 -10.92 0.92
N GLY A 51 -14.47 -12.21 0.67
CA GLY A 51 -15.47 -13.14 0.16
C GLY A 51 -15.72 -13.00 -1.34
N SER A 52 -16.86 -13.55 -1.76
CA SER A 52 -17.33 -13.38 -3.13
C SER A 52 -18.15 -12.10 -3.25
N ARG A 53 -17.94 -11.32 -4.30
CA ARG A 53 -18.82 -10.21 -4.67
C ARG A 53 -19.35 -10.35 -6.07
N SER A 54 -20.62 -10.02 -6.25
CA SER A 54 -21.28 -10.07 -7.55
C SER A 54 -20.74 -8.98 -8.47
N LEU A 55 -20.31 -9.35 -9.67
CA LEU A 55 -19.91 -8.43 -10.74
C LEU A 55 -20.85 -8.60 -11.94
N LEU A 56 -21.50 -7.51 -12.34
CA LEU A 56 -22.25 -7.41 -13.59
C LEU A 56 -21.37 -6.78 -14.66
N VAL A 57 -21.29 -7.43 -15.82
CA VAL A 57 -20.61 -6.87 -17.00
C VAL A 57 -21.66 -6.45 -18.02
N LEU A 58 -21.66 -5.18 -18.39
CA LEU A 58 -22.49 -4.62 -19.46
C LEU A 58 -21.62 -4.35 -20.68
N LEU A 59 -21.94 -4.94 -21.82
CA LEU A 59 -21.30 -4.57 -23.09
C LEU A 59 -22.12 -3.50 -23.80
N GLY A 60 -21.64 -2.25 -23.78
CA GLY A 60 -22.27 -1.13 -24.48
C GLY A 60 -21.85 -1.08 -25.94
N ASN A 61 -22.68 -1.61 -26.85
CA ASN A 61 -22.48 -1.50 -28.29
C ASN A 61 -23.26 -0.32 -28.87
N PHE A 62 -22.57 0.80 -29.07
CA PHE A 62 -23.12 2.05 -29.59
C PHE A 62 -23.15 2.05 -31.12
N SER A 63 -24.32 2.41 -31.68
CA SER A 63 -24.47 2.61 -33.12
C SER A 63 -23.58 3.73 -33.65
N GLY A 64 -23.04 3.55 -34.86
CA GLY A 64 -22.15 4.52 -35.51
C GLY A 64 -20.71 4.52 -35.02
N ARG A 65 -20.35 3.60 -34.10
CA ARG A 65 -18.98 3.38 -33.62
C ARG A 65 -18.37 2.12 -34.22
N PRO A 66 -17.03 1.93 -34.17
CA PRO A 66 -16.40 0.69 -34.61
C PRO A 66 -17.02 -0.54 -33.93
N ALA A 67 -17.05 -1.68 -34.61
CA ALA A 67 -17.44 -2.92 -33.96
C ALA A 67 -16.49 -3.22 -32.79
N PHE A 68 -16.99 -3.94 -31.78
CA PHE A 68 -16.12 -4.50 -30.74
C PHE A 68 -14.96 -5.25 -31.37
N TYR A 69 -13.80 -5.13 -30.74
CA TYR A 69 -12.56 -5.75 -31.22
C TYR A 69 -12.67 -7.27 -31.18
N THR A 70 -13.44 -7.80 -30.22
CA THR A 70 -13.72 -9.22 -30.05
C THR A 70 -15.23 -9.45 -29.83
N ASN A 71 -15.60 -10.61 -29.29
CA ASN A 71 -16.99 -10.98 -29.02
C ASN A 71 -17.28 -11.09 -27.51
N ALA A 72 -18.55 -11.27 -27.16
CA ALA A 72 -19.00 -11.43 -25.77
C ALA A 72 -18.26 -12.55 -25.01
N ALA A 73 -18.03 -13.70 -25.65
CA ALA A 73 -17.38 -14.83 -25.00
C ALA A 73 -15.92 -14.53 -24.60
N TYR A 74 -15.22 -13.71 -25.37
CA TYR A 74 -13.88 -13.24 -25.02
C TYR A 74 -13.91 -12.46 -23.70
N TYR A 75 -14.75 -11.42 -23.58
CA TYR A 75 -14.80 -10.61 -22.36
C TYR A 75 -15.34 -11.40 -21.17
N GLN A 76 -16.29 -12.31 -21.39
CA GLN A 76 -16.74 -13.21 -20.33
C GLN A 76 -15.59 -14.07 -19.79
N SER A 77 -14.74 -14.61 -20.66
CA SER A 77 -13.53 -15.34 -20.24
C SER A 77 -12.52 -14.43 -19.55
N LEU A 78 -12.28 -13.24 -20.10
CA LEU A 78 -11.37 -12.23 -19.54
C LEU A 78 -11.76 -11.84 -18.10
N VAL A 79 -13.05 -11.81 -17.78
CA VAL A 79 -13.54 -11.43 -16.46
C VAL A 79 -13.66 -12.64 -15.54
N PHE A 80 -14.30 -13.73 -15.98
CA PHE A 80 -14.78 -14.79 -15.09
C PHE A 80 -14.08 -16.16 -15.23
N SER A 81 -13.14 -16.32 -16.17
CA SER A 81 -12.44 -17.60 -16.32
C SER A 81 -11.64 -17.96 -15.06
N ALA A 82 -11.65 -19.23 -14.67
CA ALA A 82 -10.75 -19.73 -13.63
C ALA A 82 -9.29 -19.82 -14.11
N SER A 83 -9.08 -19.88 -15.43
CA SER A 83 -7.76 -19.89 -16.04
C SER A 83 -7.22 -18.48 -16.13
N ALA A 84 -6.01 -18.27 -15.63
CA ALA A 84 -5.28 -17.04 -15.89
C ALA A 84 -4.99 -16.93 -17.38
N PRO A 85 -5.05 -15.72 -17.94
CA PRO A 85 -5.32 -14.44 -17.28
C PRO A 85 -6.82 -14.09 -17.25
N SER A 86 -7.33 -13.69 -16.08
CA SER A 86 -8.69 -13.21 -15.90
C SER A 86 -8.82 -12.32 -14.66
N LEU A 87 -9.86 -11.48 -14.58
CA LEU A 87 -10.11 -10.67 -13.37
C LEU A 87 -10.37 -11.57 -12.16
N TYR A 88 -11.16 -12.63 -12.32
CA TYR A 88 -11.36 -13.63 -11.28
C TYR A 88 -10.03 -14.19 -10.75
N GLY A 89 -9.14 -14.62 -11.64
CA GLY A 89 -7.83 -15.13 -11.25
C GLY A 89 -6.94 -14.08 -10.62
N PHE A 90 -6.95 -12.84 -11.14
CA PHE A 90 -6.17 -11.71 -10.65
C PHE A 90 -6.52 -11.35 -9.22
N PHE A 91 -7.82 -11.18 -8.95
CA PHE A 91 -8.29 -10.83 -7.61
C PHE A 91 -8.12 -11.98 -6.63
N ARG A 92 -8.22 -13.24 -7.07
CA ARG A 92 -7.88 -14.40 -6.22
C ARG A 92 -6.40 -14.48 -5.88
N GLU A 93 -5.51 -14.24 -6.84
CA GLU A 93 -4.06 -14.20 -6.58
C GLU A 93 -3.71 -13.05 -5.63
N SER A 94 -4.13 -11.83 -5.97
CA SER A 94 -3.84 -10.62 -5.19
C SER A 94 -4.37 -10.70 -3.76
N SER A 95 -5.50 -11.39 -3.55
CA SER A 95 -6.15 -11.49 -2.25
C SER A 95 -5.75 -12.70 -1.41
N ASN A 96 -4.81 -13.54 -1.87
CA ASN A 96 -4.54 -14.85 -1.26
C ASN A 96 -5.81 -15.73 -1.16
N GLY A 97 -6.70 -15.62 -2.15
CA GLY A 97 -7.99 -16.32 -2.20
C GLY A 97 -9.07 -15.75 -1.27
N ARG A 98 -8.80 -14.64 -0.57
CA ARG A 98 -9.76 -13.99 0.35
C ARG A 98 -10.84 -13.21 -0.37
N PHE A 99 -10.65 -12.84 -1.62
CA PHE A 99 -11.59 -12.06 -2.42
C PHE A 99 -11.66 -12.56 -3.87
N PHE A 100 -12.86 -12.56 -4.44
CA PHE A 100 -13.07 -12.81 -5.87
C PHE A 100 -14.43 -12.32 -6.36
N TRP A 101 -14.48 -12.01 -7.65
CA TRP A 101 -15.73 -11.68 -8.33
C TRP A 101 -16.51 -12.95 -8.69
N SER A 102 -17.77 -13.04 -8.31
CA SER A 102 -18.73 -13.99 -8.87
C SER A 102 -19.49 -13.34 -10.02
N MET A 103 -19.81 -14.14 -11.03
CA MET A 103 -20.61 -13.68 -12.15
C MET A 103 -22.05 -13.48 -11.70
N ALA A 104 -22.50 -12.22 -11.64
CA ALA A 104 -23.91 -11.90 -11.51
C ALA A 104 -24.64 -12.29 -12.79
N ARG A 105 -24.16 -11.72 -13.91
CA ARG A 105 -24.59 -11.99 -15.29
C ARG A 105 -23.63 -11.28 -16.26
N PHE A 106 -23.78 -11.59 -17.53
CA PHE A 106 -23.03 -10.96 -18.62
C PHE A 106 -24.04 -10.58 -19.71
N GLU A 107 -24.25 -9.28 -19.91
CA GLU A 107 -25.33 -8.78 -20.77
C GLU A 107 -24.78 -7.98 -21.95
N PRO A 108 -24.83 -8.55 -23.19
CA PRO A 108 -24.54 -7.77 -24.38
C PRO A 108 -25.72 -6.84 -24.68
N MET A 109 -25.45 -5.54 -24.76
CA MET A 109 -26.47 -4.54 -24.98
C MET A 109 -26.20 -3.76 -26.27
N THR A 110 -27.18 -3.75 -27.18
CA THR A 110 -27.12 -2.87 -28.35
C THR A 110 -27.84 -1.58 -28.03
N ILE A 111 -27.09 -0.48 -27.99
CA ILE A 111 -27.64 0.86 -27.85
C ILE A 111 -27.82 1.42 -29.26
N ASN A 112 -29.08 1.41 -29.72
CA ASN A 112 -29.49 1.96 -31.02
C ASN A 112 -29.50 3.50 -31.06
N GLN A 113 -29.02 4.15 -30.01
CA GLN A 113 -28.85 5.60 -29.96
C GLN A 113 -27.41 5.94 -30.38
N PRO A 114 -27.19 6.99 -31.18
CA PRO A 114 -25.85 7.51 -31.39
C PRO A 114 -25.21 7.79 -30.03
N TRP A 115 -23.91 7.53 -29.85
CA TRP A 115 -23.15 7.96 -28.66
C TRP A 115 -23.47 9.42 -28.30
N GLU A 116 -23.62 10.24 -29.34
CA GLU A 116 -23.95 11.65 -29.23
C GLU A 116 -25.19 11.81 -28.38
N TRP A 117 -26.26 11.02 -28.54
CA TRP A 117 -27.47 11.12 -27.73
C TRP A 117 -27.32 10.67 -26.28
N CYS A 118 -26.42 9.73 -25.98
CA CYS A 118 -26.11 9.36 -24.60
C CYS A 118 -25.39 10.49 -23.85
N VAL A 119 -24.88 11.51 -24.56
CA VAL A 119 -24.11 12.63 -24.02
C VAL A 119 -24.68 14.03 -24.37
N HIS A 120 -25.43 14.17 -25.48
CA HIS A 120 -25.83 15.45 -26.10
C HIS A 120 -27.01 16.11 -25.43
N GLY A 121 -27.91 15.34 -24.80
CA GLY A 121 -29.04 15.92 -24.07
C GLY A 121 -28.60 16.90 -22.97
N VAL A 122 -27.35 16.77 -22.50
CA VAL A 122 -26.74 17.64 -21.50
C VAL A 122 -25.68 18.57 -22.11
N LEU A 123 -24.94 18.17 -23.15
CA LEU A 123 -24.00 19.07 -23.83
C LEU A 123 -24.68 20.24 -24.55
N THR A 124 -25.85 20.06 -25.17
CA THR A 124 -26.54 21.17 -25.87
C THR A 124 -27.09 22.26 -24.95
N ASN A 125 -27.33 21.96 -23.67
CA ASN A 125 -27.71 22.98 -22.67
C ASN A 125 -26.51 23.60 -21.94
N LEU A 126 -25.36 22.91 -21.83
CA LEU A 126 -24.17 23.45 -21.19
C LEU A 126 -23.28 24.27 -22.14
N PHE A 127 -23.18 23.91 -23.42
CA PHE A 127 -22.46 24.72 -24.41
C PHE A 127 -23.11 26.08 -24.67
N ASN A 128 -24.41 26.24 -24.38
CA ASN A 128 -25.10 27.53 -24.50
C ASN A 128 -24.90 28.46 -23.28
N HIS A 129 -24.29 28.00 -22.18
CA HIS A 129 -24.17 28.81 -20.96
C HIS A 129 -22.77 28.92 -20.33
N GLY A 130 -21.70 28.33 -20.90
CA GLY A 130 -20.35 28.67 -20.45
C GLY A 130 -19.24 27.82 -21.06
N ALA A 131 -18.27 28.50 -21.67
CA ALA A 131 -16.93 28.07 -22.09
C ALA A 131 -16.72 26.59 -22.51
N PRO A 132 -16.47 26.32 -23.81
CA PRO A 132 -15.90 25.05 -24.25
C PRO A 132 -14.61 24.73 -23.48
N GLY A 133 -14.55 23.57 -22.83
CA GLY A 133 -13.29 23.02 -22.29
C GLY A 133 -13.13 22.96 -20.78
N THR A 134 -14.17 23.19 -19.96
CA THR A 134 -14.04 22.93 -18.52
C THR A 134 -14.16 21.43 -18.21
N PRO A 135 -13.29 20.83 -17.37
CA PRO A 135 -13.33 19.41 -17.01
C PRO A 135 -14.70 18.89 -16.58
N GLN A 136 -15.56 19.73 -15.98
CA GLN A 136 -16.89 19.41 -15.48
C GLN A 136 -17.86 18.82 -16.53
N THR A 137 -17.73 19.18 -17.82
CA THR A 137 -18.63 18.65 -18.86
C THR A 137 -18.34 17.19 -19.22
N ALA A 138 -17.09 16.74 -19.06
CA ALA A 138 -16.73 15.34 -19.31
C ALA A 138 -17.26 14.41 -18.21
N TRP A 139 -17.16 14.81 -16.94
CA TRP A 139 -17.67 14.03 -15.80
C TRP A 139 -19.19 13.79 -15.86
N LEU A 140 -19.94 14.78 -16.31
CA LEU A 140 -21.39 14.66 -16.46
C LEU A 140 -21.76 13.70 -17.60
N ALA A 141 -20.97 13.65 -18.68
CA ALA A 141 -21.17 12.72 -19.78
C ALA A 141 -21.02 11.26 -19.31
N ASP A 142 -19.92 10.94 -18.62
CA ASP A 142 -19.65 9.56 -18.16
C ASP A 142 -20.73 9.07 -17.20
N ARG A 143 -21.17 9.93 -16.27
CA ARG A 143 -22.23 9.61 -15.31
C ARG A 143 -23.54 9.25 -16.02
N LEU A 144 -23.87 9.95 -17.10
CA LEU A 144 -25.08 9.68 -17.88
C LEU A 144 -24.94 8.39 -18.68
N VAL A 145 -23.77 8.11 -19.26
CA VAL A 145 -23.51 6.86 -20.00
C VAL A 145 -23.74 5.66 -19.08
N GLY A 146 -23.12 5.66 -17.89
CA GLY A 146 -23.31 4.59 -16.91
C GLY A 146 -24.77 4.43 -16.48
N SER A 147 -25.43 5.55 -16.12
CA SER A 147 -26.83 5.53 -15.70
C SER A 147 -27.78 5.02 -16.79
N ASN A 148 -27.54 5.44 -18.04
CA ASN A 148 -28.34 5.02 -19.19
C ASN A 148 -28.14 3.53 -19.50
N LEU A 149 -26.92 3.01 -19.41
CA LEU A 149 -26.64 1.59 -19.61
C LEU A 149 -27.34 0.73 -18.55
N VAL A 150 -27.31 1.14 -17.28
CA VAL A 150 -28.06 0.46 -16.21
C VAL A 150 -29.56 0.51 -16.46
N ALA A 151 -30.11 1.69 -16.81
CA ALA A 151 -31.54 1.82 -17.12
C ALA A 151 -31.96 0.98 -18.34
N GLN A 152 -31.10 0.86 -19.34
CA GLN A 152 -31.35 -0.01 -20.49
C GLN A 152 -31.30 -1.49 -20.08
N ALA A 153 -30.39 -1.90 -19.19
CA ALA A 153 -30.34 -3.28 -18.69
C ALA A 153 -31.65 -3.65 -18.00
N MET A 154 -32.19 -2.73 -17.18
CA MET A 154 -33.50 -2.87 -16.54
C MET A 154 -34.62 -3.02 -17.59
N ARG A 155 -34.66 -2.15 -18.61
CA ARG A 155 -35.68 -2.20 -19.69
C ARG A 155 -35.59 -3.47 -20.55
N HIS A 156 -34.41 -4.06 -20.65
CA HIS A 156 -34.17 -5.34 -21.31
C HIS A 156 -34.41 -6.55 -20.39
N GLY A 157 -34.98 -6.34 -19.21
CA GLY A 157 -35.43 -7.40 -18.31
C GLY A 157 -34.36 -7.93 -17.36
N PHE A 158 -33.25 -7.20 -17.16
CA PHE A 158 -32.34 -7.51 -16.07
C PHE A 158 -32.97 -7.12 -14.72
N ASP A 159 -33.14 -8.11 -13.86
CA ASP A 159 -33.70 -7.93 -12.52
C ASP A 159 -32.58 -7.68 -11.50
N PHE A 160 -32.56 -6.47 -10.92
CA PHE A 160 -31.58 -6.09 -9.90
C PHE A 160 -32.01 -6.49 -8.47
N ARG A 161 -33.28 -6.86 -8.25
CA ARG A 161 -33.80 -7.18 -6.90
C ARG A 161 -33.06 -8.30 -6.17
N PRO A 162 -32.56 -9.37 -6.83
CA PRO A 162 -31.80 -10.41 -6.14
C PRO A 162 -30.49 -9.92 -5.52
N PHE A 163 -30.01 -8.74 -5.93
CA PHE A 163 -28.79 -8.13 -5.40
C PHE A 163 -29.07 -7.10 -4.30
N ASP A 164 -30.32 -6.77 -3.97
CA ASP A 164 -30.65 -6.00 -2.76
C ASP A 164 -30.68 -6.97 -1.58
N LEU A 165 -29.49 -7.24 -1.04
CA LEU A 165 -29.25 -8.25 -0.02
C LEU A 165 -29.78 -7.81 1.34
N ASN A 166 -29.85 -6.49 1.60
CA ASN A 166 -30.38 -5.94 2.84
C ASN A 166 -31.88 -5.60 2.77
N HIS A 167 -32.50 -5.72 1.59
CA HIS A 167 -33.92 -5.49 1.32
C HIS A 167 -34.39 -4.06 1.61
N ASP A 168 -33.53 -3.06 1.38
CA ASP A 168 -33.85 -1.66 1.63
C ASP A 168 -34.36 -0.89 0.39
N GLY A 169 -34.52 -1.58 -0.73
CA GLY A 169 -35.01 -0.96 -1.97
C GLY A 169 -33.91 -0.25 -2.76
N VAL A 170 -32.63 -0.42 -2.40
CA VAL A 170 -31.49 0.15 -3.11
C VAL A 170 -30.34 -0.85 -3.21
N VAL A 171 -30.01 -1.29 -4.43
CA VAL A 171 -28.78 -2.06 -4.67
C VAL A 171 -27.58 -1.12 -4.61
N ARG A 172 -26.62 -1.42 -3.74
CA ARG A 172 -25.37 -0.68 -3.54
C ARG A 172 -24.14 -1.45 -3.97
N ARG A 173 -22.99 -0.77 -3.95
CA ARG A 173 -21.72 -1.24 -4.52
C ARG A 173 -21.16 -2.47 -3.80
N ASN A 174 -21.39 -2.55 -2.50
CA ASN A 174 -21.03 -3.71 -1.69
C ASN A 174 -21.83 -4.97 -2.08
N GLU A 175 -23.03 -4.80 -2.64
CA GLU A 175 -23.90 -5.91 -3.04
C GLU A 175 -23.70 -6.32 -4.51
N LEU A 176 -23.54 -5.32 -5.39
CA LEU A 176 -23.26 -5.50 -6.82
C LEU A 176 -22.24 -4.48 -7.29
N THR A 177 -21.21 -4.93 -8.02
CA THR A 177 -20.31 -4.05 -8.77
C THR A 177 -20.64 -4.10 -10.25
N ILE A 178 -20.47 -2.99 -10.97
CA ILE A 178 -20.73 -2.90 -12.41
C ILE A 178 -19.43 -2.54 -13.15
N LEU A 179 -19.09 -3.39 -14.13
CA LEU A 179 -18.07 -3.13 -15.14
C LEU A 179 -18.76 -2.89 -16.49
N ILE A 180 -18.51 -1.74 -17.09
CA ILE A 180 -18.98 -1.39 -18.43
C ILE A 180 -17.82 -1.52 -19.40
N ILE A 181 -18.02 -2.31 -20.45
CA ILE A 181 -17.08 -2.40 -21.58
C ILE A 181 -17.79 -1.86 -22.82
N SER A 182 -17.25 -0.84 -23.47
CA SER A 182 -17.91 -0.16 -24.59
C SER A 182 -17.06 -0.06 -25.85
N ASN A 183 -17.71 0.14 -26.99
CA ASN A 183 -17.06 0.46 -28.26
C ASN A 183 -17.06 1.97 -28.59
N GLU A 184 -17.23 2.85 -27.60
CA GLU A 184 -17.31 4.30 -27.86
C GLU A 184 -15.99 4.89 -28.36
N ASN A 185 -14.87 4.39 -27.84
CA ASN A 185 -13.49 4.68 -28.27
C ASN A 185 -12.69 3.37 -28.28
N GLU A 186 -11.45 3.41 -28.74
CA GLU A 186 -10.61 2.21 -28.85
C GLU A 186 -10.01 1.80 -27.48
N GLU A 187 -9.28 2.70 -26.82
CA GLU A 187 -8.44 2.38 -25.65
C GLU A 187 -8.55 3.48 -24.58
N TRP A 188 -9.28 3.21 -23.48
CA TRP A 188 -9.42 4.11 -22.33
C TRP A 188 -10.13 3.39 -21.19
N GLY A 189 -9.73 3.67 -19.95
CA GLY A 189 -10.35 3.15 -18.75
C GLY A 189 -10.53 4.27 -17.72
N ALA A 190 -11.62 4.18 -16.96
CA ALA A 190 -11.85 5.03 -15.81
C ALA A 190 -12.98 4.53 -14.90
N THR A 191 -12.80 4.66 -13.59
CA THR A 191 -13.90 4.57 -12.63
C THR A 191 -14.55 5.92 -12.42
N ARG A 192 -15.88 5.93 -12.45
CA ARG A 192 -16.69 7.14 -12.43
C ARG A 192 -17.84 7.03 -11.46
N TYR A 193 -18.29 8.19 -10.99
CA TYR A 193 -19.46 8.25 -10.11
C TYR A 193 -20.75 8.10 -10.94
N MET A 194 -21.63 7.21 -10.51
CA MET A 194 -22.99 7.08 -11.02
C MET A 194 -23.97 7.53 -9.94
N GLY A 195 -24.98 8.32 -10.32
CA GLY A 195 -26.06 8.64 -9.39
C GLY A 195 -27.03 7.47 -9.22
N PRO A 196 -27.98 7.57 -8.29
CA PRO A 196 -29.09 6.63 -8.23
C PRO A 196 -29.82 6.55 -9.57
N VAL A 197 -29.96 5.34 -10.10
CA VAL A 197 -30.76 5.03 -11.28
C VAL A 197 -32.10 4.49 -10.81
N PRO A 198 -33.19 5.27 -10.88
CA PRO A 198 -34.50 4.80 -10.46
C PRO A 198 -35.00 3.72 -11.43
N PRO A 199 -35.83 2.79 -10.94
CA PRO A 199 -36.38 1.75 -11.78
C PRO A 199 -37.29 2.36 -12.87
N PRO A 200 -37.32 1.78 -14.09
CA PRO A 200 -38.16 2.27 -15.17
C PRO A 200 -39.66 2.00 -14.94
N ASP A 201 -39.99 1.09 -14.03
CA ASP A 201 -41.34 0.71 -13.62
C ASP A 201 -41.38 0.29 -12.14
N ASP A 202 -42.58 0.11 -11.57
CA ASP A 202 -42.78 -0.26 -10.15
C ASP A 202 -42.27 -1.68 -9.80
N ASN A 203 -41.77 -2.44 -10.77
CA ASN A 203 -41.35 -3.83 -10.57
C ASN A 203 -39.84 -3.99 -10.36
N ASN A 204 -39.06 -2.92 -10.47
CA ASN A 204 -37.61 -2.95 -10.30
C ASN A 204 -37.17 -2.10 -9.10
N ILE A 205 -35.88 -2.13 -8.80
CA ILE A 205 -35.28 -1.50 -7.62
C ILE A 205 -34.34 -0.36 -8.02
N THR A 206 -34.10 0.58 -7.11
CA THR A 206 -33.11 1.63 -7.35
C THR A 206 -31.70 1.03 -7.35
N VAL A 207 -30.88 1.43 -8.33
CA VAL A 207 -29.46 1.06 -8.40
C VAL A 207 -28.61 2.28 -8.08
N ASP A 208 -27.93 2.28 -6.94
CA ASP A 208 -27.03 3.35 -6.50
C ASP A 208 -25.65 2.78 -6.17
N MET A 209 -24.84 2.64 -7.22
CA MET A 209 -23.51 2.05 -7.07
C MET A 209 -22.51 3.02 -6.43
N GLY A 210 -22.81 4.32 -6.41
CA GLY A 210 -21.81 5.35 -6.15
C GLY A 210 -20.72 5.39 -7.24
N ALA A 211 -20.02 4.30 -7.52
CA ALA A 211 -19.00 4.21 -8.57
C ALA A 211 -19.18 2.96 -9.45
N PHE A 212 -18.80 3.09 -10.73
CA PHE A 212 -18.71 1.98 -11.69
C PHE A 212 -17.40 2.09 -12.47
N SER A 213 -16.89 0.95 -12.95
CA SER A 213 -15.69 0.91 -13.79
C SER A 213 -16.11 0.89 -15.25
N HIS A 214 -15.52 1.76 -16.05
CA HIS A 214 -15.81 1.91 -17.47
C HIS A 214 -14.53 1.77 -18.26
N VAL A 215 -14.50 0.84 -19.20
CA VAL A 215 -13.37 0.60 -20.09
C VAL A 215 -13.83 0.48 -21.53
N ASN A 216 -12.96 0.79 -22.46
CA ASN A 216 -13.19 0.57 -23.87
C ASN A 216 -12.74 -0.82 -24.33
N HIS A 217 -13.29 -1.27 -25.44
CA HIS A 217 -13.19 -2.64 -25.93
C HIS A 217 -11.76 -3.11 -26.24
N ARG A 218 -10.77 -2.23 -26.43
CA ARG A 218 -9.35 -2.60 -26.56
C ARG A 218 -8.50 -2.26 -25.35
N THR A 219 -9.10 -1.79 -24.26
CA THR A 219 -8.40 -1.55 -23.00
C THR A 219 -7.71 -2.84 -22.55
N ASP A 220 -6.43 -2.73 -22.23
CA ASP A 220 -5.64 -3.88 -21.84
C ASP A 220 -6.08 -4.43 -20.48
N PHE A 221 -5.69 -5.67 -20.20
CA PHE A 221 -6.13 -6.37 -18.99
C PHE A 221 -5.74 -5.66 -17.68
N ALA A 222 -4.56 -5.05 -17.63
CA ALA A 222 -4.07 -4.38 -16.42
C ALA A 222 -4.84 -3.09 -16.17
N SER A 223 -5.14 -2.31 -17.21
CA SER A 223 -6.06 -1.16 -17.11
C SER A 223 -7.45 -1.58 -16.64
N ILE A 224 -8.01 -2.69 -17.15
CA ILE A 224 -9.31 -3.20 -16.65
C ILE A 224 -9.22 -3.57 -15.16
N ALA A 225 -8.17 -4.27 -14.73
CA ALA A 225 -7.97 -4.62 -13.33
C ALA A 225 -7.78 -3.38 -12.44
N HIS A 226 -7.09 -2.36 -12.94
CA HIS A 226 -6.89 -1.06 -12.29
C HIS A 226 -8.24 -0.39 -12.03
N GLU A 227 -9.07 -0.22 -13.07
CA GLU A 227 -10.39 0.41 -12.91
C GLU A 227 -11.31 -0.40 -12.00
N VAL A 228 -11.32 -1.73 -12.10
CA VAL A 228 -12.14 -2.57 -11.22
C VAL A 228 -11.65 -2.49 -9.76
N SER A 229 -10.37 -2.19 -9.51
CA SER A 229 -9.86 -1.99 -8.15
C SER A 229 -10.38 -0.69 -7.52
N HIS A 230 -10.61 0.37 -8.28
CA HIS A 230 -11.27 1.58 -7.77
C HIS A 230 -12.70 1.32 -7.28
N ALA A 231 -13.43 0.36 -7.88
CA ALA A 231 -14.74 -0.04 -7.38
C ALA A 231 -14.67 -0.60 -5.94
N LEU A 232 -13.52 -1.14 -5.53
CA LEU A 232 -13.25 -1.59 -4.15
C LEU A 232 -12.77 -0.47 -3.22
N GLY A 233 -12.60 0.75 -3.74
CA GLY A 233 -12.07 1.91 -3.01
C GLY A 233 -10.55 2.09 -3.12
N ALA A 234 -9.88 1.38 -4.04
CA ALA A 234 -8.47 1.64 -4.33
C ALA A 234 -8.25 3.08 -4.80
N ARG A 235 -7.04 3.59 -4.57
CA ARG A 235 -6.62 4.95 -4.95
C ARG A 235 -5.45 4.86 -5.91
N ASP A 236 -5.37 5.82 -6.81
CA ASP A 236 -4.19 6.03 -7.63
C ASP A 236 -2.99 6.36 -6.74
N MET A 237 -1.84 5.75 -7.04
CA MET A 237 -0.56 5.99 -6.38
C MET A 237 0.35 6.92 -7.19
N TYR A 238 -0.08 7.30 -8.40
CA TYR A 238 0.60 8.29 -9.20
C TYR A 238 0.15 9.71 -8.83
N ASP A 239 1.04 10.67 -9.05
CA ASP A 239 0.71 12.10 -8.94
C ASP A 239 -0.19 12.55 -10.10
N SER A 240 -0.77 13.74 -10.02
CA SER A 240 -1.59 14.29 -11.12
C SER A 240 -0.88 14.38 -12.48
N ALA A 241 0.44 14.24 -12.53
CA ALA A 241 1.25 14.23 -13.74
C ALA A 241 1.57 12.81 -14.25
N GLY A 242 1.16 11.76 -13.54
CA GLY A 242 1.38 10.37 -13.91
C GLY A 242 2.82 9.87 -13.73
N ASN A 243 3.66 10.53 -12.93
CA ASN A 243 5.10 10.27 -12.89
C ASN A 243 5.59 9.42 -11.71
N LYS A 244 4.74 9.16 -10.71
CA LYS A 244 5.12 8.41 -9.51
C LYS A 244 4.95 6.90 -9.65
N GLY A 245 5.99 6.17 -9.25
CA GLY A 245 5.95 4.71 -9.07
C GLY A 245 5.73 3.88 -10.33
N LEU A 246 6.00 4.42 -11.53
CA LEU A 246 5.79 3.75 -12.82
C LEU A 246 6.21 2.27 -12.80
N ASP A 247 5.34 1.40 -13.29
CA ASP A 247 5.55 -0.04 -13.48
C ASP A 247 5.91 -0.86 -12.22
N THR A 248 5.58 -0.36 -11.03
CA THR A 248 5.88 -1.07 -9.76
C THR A 248 4.67 -1.68 -9.08
N GLY A 249 3.45 -1.32 -9.47
CA GLY A 249 2.21 -1.91 -8.95
C GLY A 249 0.99 -1.52 -9.77
N LEU A 250 -0.12 -2.26 -9.62
CA LEU A 250 -1.34 -2.02 -10.40
C LEU A 250 -1.87 -0.58 -10.27
N MET A 251 -1.86 0.00 -9.07
CA MET A 251 -2.40 1.35 -8.82
C MET A 251 -1.38 2.47 -9.06
N THR A 252 -0.17 2.14 -9.49
CA THR A 252 0.79 3.15 -9.94
C THR A 252 0.39 3.65 -11.34
N ALA A 253 1.10 4.63 -11.91
CA ALA A 253 0.76 5.11 -13.25
C ALA A 253 0.99 3.96 -14.25
N THR A 254 -0.09 3.26 -14.56
CA THR A 254 -0.12 2.14 -15.47
C THR A 254 -0.44 2.67 -16.87
N LEU A 255 0.46 2.39 -17.82
CA LEU A 255 0.12 2.07 -19.21
C LEU A 255 -0.15 3.21 -20.20
N GLN A 256 0.41 4.41 -20.03
CA GLN A 256 0.46 5.35 -21.17
C GLN A 256 1.46 4.95 -22.28
N TYR A 257 2.37 3.99 -22.03
CA TYR A 257 3.52 3.78 -22.93
C TYR A 257 3.79 2.35 -23.37
N ILE A 258 2.98 1.39 -22.93
CA ILE A 258 3.22 -0.01 -23.25
C ILE A 258 2.00 -0.53 -24.01
N ASN A 259 2.06 -0.42 -25.33
CA ASN A 259 1.27 -1.23 -26.27
C ASN A 259 1.61 -2.71 -26.08
N LEU A 260 1.34 -3.27 -24.90
CA LEU A 260 1.60 -4.66 -24.60
C LEU A 260 0.49 -5.45 -25.26
N PRO A 261 0.78 -6.24 -26.29
CA PRO A 261 -0.21 -7.17 -26.81
C PRO A 261 -0.54 -8.18 -25.70
N GLY A 262 -1.78 -8.15 -25.21
CA GLY A 262 -2.35 -9.23 -24.45
C GLY A 262 -2.58 -8.96 -22.97
N TYR A 263 -2.37 -9.99 -22.16
CA TYR A 263 -2.95 -10.13 -20.83
C TYR A 263 -1.95 -9.92 -19.68
N THR A 264 -0.86 -9.22 -19.96
CA THR A 264 0.16 -8.89 -18.98
C THR A 264 -0.40 -7.91 -17.95
N SER A 265 0.05 -8.01 -16.70
CA SER A 265 -0.34 -7.09 -15.64
C SER A 265 0.77 -6.93 -14.59
N LEU A 266 0.47 -6.07 -13.62
CA LEU A 266 1.17 -5.93 -12.35
C LEU A 266 0.20 -6.31 -11.23
N GLY A 267 0.70 -7.02 -10.22
CA GLY A 267 -0.04 -7.27 -8.98
C GLY A 267 -0.35 -5.99 -8.22
N LEU A 268 -1.37 -6.06 -7.38
CA LEU A 268 -1.72 -4.98 -6.45
C LEU A 268 -0.63 -4.82 -5.37
N ASP A 269 -0.26 -3.59 -5.04
CA ASP A 269 0.75 -3.27 -4.03
C ASP A 269 0.36 -3.74 -2.62
N ALA A 270 1.35 -3.92 -1.75
CA ALA A 270 1.13 -4.37 -0.37
C ALA A 270 0.23 -3.44 0.45
N TRP A 271 0.22 -2.12 0.18
CA TRP A 271 -0.57 -1.18 0.96
C TRP A 271 -2.06 -1.39 0.69
N HIS A 272 -2.50 -1.36 -0.57
CA HIS A 272 -3.90 -1.64 -0.91
C HIS A 272 -4.34 -3.03 -0.43
N ARG A 273 -3.50 -4.06 -0.60
CA ARG A 273 -3.81 -5.40 -0.09
C ARG A 273 -3.99 -5.42 1.43
N MET A 274 -3.17 -4.69 2.19
CA MET A 274 -3.32 -4.58 3.65
C MET A 274 -4.61 -3.83 4.03
N GLN A 275 -4.87 -2.72 3.35
CA GLN A 275 -6.06 -1.89 3.55
C GLN A 275 -7.37 -2.63 3.23
N PHE A 276 -7.35 -3.58 2.30
CA PHE A 276 -8.46 -4.49 2.01
C PHE A 276 -8.57 -5.69 2.97
N GLY A 277 -7.54 -5.96 3.77
CA GLY A 277 -7.47 -7.14 4.63
C GLY A 277 -7.00 -8.41 3.92
N TRP A 278 -6.33 -8.29 2.78
CA TRP A 278 -5.84 -9.41 1.97
C TRP A 278 -4.47 -9.94 2.39
N VAL A 279 -3.67 -9.08 3.02
CA VAL A 279 -2.38 -9.42 3.63
C VAL A 279 -2.33 -8.87 5.06
N GLU A 280 -1.55 -9.51 5.90
CA GLU A 280 -1.32 -9.20 7.31
C GLU A 280 0.19 -9.02 7.52
N PRO A 281 0.76 -7.86 7.14
CA PRO A 281 2.20 -7.63 7.23
C PRO A 281 2.74 -7.88 8.63
N ARG A 282 3.92 -8.49 8.71
CA ARG A 282 4.62 -8.61 9.99
C ARG A 282 5.11 -7.24 10.41
N ILE A 283 4.94 -6.86 11.67
CA ILE A 283 5.37 -5.55 12.18
C ILE A 283 6.75 -5.68 12.82
N ALA A 284 7.68 -4.80 12.46
CA ALA A 284 8.97 -4.68 13.14
C ALA A 284 9.39 -3.20 13.30
N SER A 285 10.28 -2.96 14.26
CA SER A 285 10.88 -1.65 14.46
C SER A 285 11.93 -1.38 13.39
N LEU A 286 11.81 -0.22 12.73
CA LEU A 286 12.78 0.29 11.78
C LEU A 286 14.11 0.63 12.50
N THR A 287 14.04 1.29 13.65
CA THR A 287 15.20 1.78 14.41
C THR A 287 15.98 0.68 15.14
N ALA A 288 15.34 -0.43 15.49
CA ALA A 288 16.02 -1.60 16.05
C ALA A 288 16.97 -2.28 15.05
N GLY A 289 16.70 -2.10 13.75
CA GLY A 289 17.37 -2.84 12.68
C GLY A 289 17.02 -4.34 12.69
N GLY A 290 17.42 -5.09 11.65
CA GLY A 290 17.14 -6.53 11.61
C GLY A 290 17.27 -7.18 10.25
N SER A 291 16.74 -8.40 10.15
CA SER A 291 16.70 -9.19 8.92
C SER A 291 15.38 -9.94 8.78
N ALA A 292 14.89 -10.10 7.55
CA ALA A 292 13.70 -10.87 7.25
C ALA A 292 13.85 -11.63 5.93
N LEU A 293 13.21 -12.80 5.87
CA LEU A 293 12.88 -13.45 4.61
C LEU A 293 11.52 -12.92 4.14
N LEU A 294 11.43 -12.49 2.88
CA LEU A 294 10.22 -12.01 2.23
C LEU A 294 9.84 -12.99 1.13
N PRO A 295 8.77 -13.79 1.31
CA PRO A 295 8.17 -14.54 0.22
C PRO A 295 7.77 -13.62 -0.93
N ALA A 296 7.87 -14.10 -2.16
CA ALA A 296 7.43 -13.35 -3.34
C ALA A 296 5.93 -13.06 -3.24
N ALA A 297 5.50 -11.86 -3.62
CA ALA A 297 4.14 -11.36 -3.45
C ALA A 297 3.07 -12.23 -4.11
N GLN A 298 3.46 -13.01 -5.11
CA GLN A 298 2.58 -13.93 -5.81
C GLN A 298 2.31 -15.18 -4.96
N MET A 299 3.24 -15.60 -4.09
CA MET A 299 3.05 -16.76 -3.21
C MET A 299 1.85 -16.54 -2.28
N THR A 300 1.10 -17.61 -2.02
CA THR A 300 -0.09 -17.57 -1.15
C THR A 300 0.33 -17.50 0.32
N ASP A 301 0.87 -16.36 0.75
CA ASP A 301 1.23 -16.08 2.13
C ASP A 301 0.75 -14.68 2.52
N PRO A 302 -0.32 -14.57 3.32
CA PRO A 302 -0.82 -13.27 3.77
C PRO A 302 0.19 -12.52 4.63
N ALA A 303 1.14 -13.18 5.29
CA ALA A 303 2.15 -12.55 6.14
C ALA A 303 3.47 -12.23 5.41
N ALA A 304 3.50 -12.37 4.08
CA ALA A 304 4.71 -12.14 3.30
C ALA A 304 5.29 -10.73 3.44
N PRO A 305 4.49 -9.63 3.37
CA PRO A 305 5.04 -8.29 3.52
C PRO A 305 5.57 -8.02 4.93
N LEU A 306 6.51 -7.09 5.03
CA LEU A 306 7.05 -6.61 6.31
C LEU A 306 6.74 -5.11 6.44
N LEU A 307 6.07 -4.74 7.52
CA LEU A 307 5.83 -3.37 7.92
C LEU A 307 6.93 -2.91 8.88
N LEU A 308 7.56 -1.78 8.55
CA LEU A 308 8.59 -1.16 9.37
C LEU A 308 8.18 0.26 9.76
N TYR A 309 8.25 0.56 11.05
CA TYR A 309 7.96 1.90 11.58
C TYR A 309 8.94 2.26 12.69
N ASP A 310 9.09 3.54 12.96
CA ASP A 310 9.81 4.01 14.14
C ASP A 310 8.81 4.31 15.27
N PRO A 311 8.86 3.57 16.40
CA PRO A 311 7.97 3.83 17.53
C PRO A 311 8.02 5.27 18.06
N ALA A 312 9.15 5.97 17.91
CA ALA A 312 9.28 7.37 18.30
C ALA A 312 8.62 8.34 17.30
N HIS A 313 8.50 7.93 16.03
CA HIS A 313 7.88 8.71 14.95
C HIS A 313 6.37 8.40 14.80
N GLY A 314 5.90 7.30 15.38
CA GLY A 314 4.49 6.89 15.39
C GLY A 314 4.11 6.00 14.21
N THR A 315 2.80 5.83 13.99
CA THR A 315 2.25 4.90 12.97
C THR A 315 1.74 5.61 11.72
N ALA A 316 1.95 6.93 11.63
CA ALA A 316 1.46 7.74 10.52
C ALA A 316 2.43 7.80 9.32
N ASP A 317 3.74 7.57 9.51
CA ASP A 317 4.74 7.48 8.44
C ASP A 317 5.55 6.19 8.62
N PHE A 318 5.44 5.27 7.68
CA PHE A 318 5.99 3.92 7.77
C PHE A 318 6.39 3.38 6.40
N LEU A 319 7.02 2.21 6.40
CA LEU A 319 7.45 1.49 5.22
C LEU A 319 6.76 0.13 5.14
N LEU A 320 6.39 -0.28 3.93
CA LEU A 320 6.01 -1.66 3.62
C LEU A 320 7.00 -2.26 2.62
N LEU A 321 7.57 -3.39 3.00
CA LEU A 321 8.48 -4.16 2.16
C LEU A 321 7.74 -5.35 1.55
N GLU A 322 7.89 -5.54 0.25
CA GLU A 322 7.45 -6.77 -0.43
C GLU A 322 8.47 -7.20 -1.49
N TYR A 323 8.59 -8.51 -1.70
CA TYR A 323 9.35 -9.04 -2.82
C TYR A 323 8.43 -9.22 -4.01
N ARG A 324 8.75 -8.58 -5.15
CA ARG A 324 8.02 -8.81 -6.40
C ARG A 324 8.91 -9.43 -7.46
N SER A 325 8.32 -10.32 -8.26
CA SER A 325 9.02 -11.09 -9.28
C SER A 325 8.13 -11.37 -10.49
N SER A 326 8.64 -11.20 -11.71
CA SER A 326 7.88 -11.46 -12.95
C SER A 326 7.58 -12.94 -13.18
N PHE A 327 8.36 -13.82 -12.53
CA PHE A 327 8.11 -15.25 -12.45
C PHE A 327 8.57 -15.78 -11.10
N VAL A 328 8.03 -16.92 -10.66
CA VAL A 328 8.46 -17.60 -9.44
C VAL A 328 8.61 -19.08 -9.73
N THR A 329 9.76 -19.65 -9.37
CA THR A 329 10.05 -21.08 -9.56
C THR A 329 9.03 -21.91 -8.78
N GLY A 330 8.41 -22.89 -9.45
CA GLY A 330 7.35 -23.70 -8.85
C GLY A 330 5.94 -23.14 -9.00
N ARG A 331 5.77 -22.01 -9.73
CA ARG A 331 4.47 -21.43 -10.06
C ARG A 331 4.34 -21.24 -11.57
N SER A 332 3.24 -21.73 -12.15
CA SER A 332 3.04 -21.79 -13.61
C SER A 332 2.64 -20.45 -14.24
N SER A 333 2.05 -19.53 -13.48
CA SER A 333 1.64 -18.21 -13.95
C SER A 333 1.54 -17.22 -12.78
N THR A 334 1.77 -15.94 -13.09
CA THR A 334 1.62 -14.80 -12.19
C THR A 334 0.97 -13.64 -12.94
N TYR A 335 0.40 -12.70 -12.20
CA TYR A 335 -0.08 -11.42 -12.75
C TYR A 335 0.96 -10.30 -12.65
N ASP A 336 2.21 -10.61 -12.33
CA ASP A 336 3.30 -9.64 -12.15
C ASP A 336 4.28 -9.62 -13.33
N GLN A 337 3.79 -9.96 -14.53
CA GLN A 337 4.61 -10.34 -15.67
C GLN A 337 5.49 -9.22 -16.23
N VAL A 338 5.12 -7.96 -15.97
CA VAL A 338 5.80 -6.78 -16.56
C VAL A 338 6.57 -5.96 -15.54
N ILE A 339 6.89 -6.54 -14.37
CA ILE A 339 7.86 -5.93 -13.46
C ILE A 339 9.18 -5.75 -14.21
N TRP A 340 9.52 -4.50 -14.51
CA TRP A 340 10.72 -4.10 -15.26
C TRP A 340 11.62 -3.22 -14.39
N PRO A 341 12.96 -3.25 -14.54
CA PRO A 341 13.76 -4.19 -15.34
C PRO A 341 14.11 -5.50 -14.60
N THR A 342 13.83 -5.59 -13.29
CA THR A 342 14.31 -6.70 -12.47
C THR A 342 13.35 -7.07 -11.34
N ASN A 343 13.28 -8.36 -11.03
CA ASN A 343 12.74 -8.88 -9.78
C ASN A 343 13.51 -8.26 -8.59
N GLY A 344 12.82 -7.96 -7.49
CA GLY A 344 13.48 -7.37 -6.34
C GLY A 344 12.54 -6.90 -5.24
N LEU A 345 13.14 -6.22 -4.28
CA LEU A 345 12.45 -5.62 -3.16
C LEU A 345 11.76 -4.31 -3.61
N ALA A 346 10.44 -4.26 -3.47
CA ALA A 346 9.68 -3.02 -3.44
C ALA A 346 9.69 -2.44 -2.02
N ILE A 347 9.84 -1.13 -1.92
CA ILE A 347 9.88 -0.39 -0.65
C ILE A 347 8.82 0.71 -0.76
N TRP A 348 7.62 0.43 -0.28
CA TRP A 348 6.53 1.40 -0.27
C TRP A 348 6.70 2.35 0.91
N ARG A 349 6.77 3.65 0.64
CA ARG A 349 6.68 4.72 1.63
C ARG A 349 5.23 5.14 1.74
N ILE A 350 4.72 5.20 2.98
CA ILE A 350 3.34 5.58 3.27
C ILE A 350 3.34 6.63 4.37
N LYS A 351 2.69 7.76 4.11
CA LYS A 351 2.25 8.72 5.13
C LYS A 351 0.74 8.89 5.06
N GLN A 352 0.07 8.67 6.19
CA GLN A 352 -1.39 8.63 6.27
C GLN A 352 -1.94 9.55 7.35
N ASP A 353 -3.20 9.94 7.19
CA ASP A 353 -3.96 10.70 8.17
C ASP A 353 -4.64 9.80 9.23
N GLY A 354 -5.42 10.39 10.13
CA GLY A 354 -6.16 9.66 11.17
C GLY A 354 -7.29 8.75 10.65
N SER A 355 -7.64 8.85 9.36
CA SER A 355 -8.56 7.93 8.68
C SER A 355 -7.84 6.82 7.92
N HIS A 356 -6.51 6.77 8.03
CA HIS A 356 -5.61 5.89 7.27
C HIS A 356 -5.63 6.12 5.75
N ALA A 357 -6.12 7.29 5.31
CA ALA A 357 -5.98 7.72 3.92
C ALA A 357 -4.57 8.29 3.72
N PRO A 358 -3.93 8.08 2.56
CA PRO A 358 -2.67 8.76 2.23
C PRO A 358 -2.84 10.28 2.30
N VAL A 359 -1.86 10.97 2.87
CA VAL A 359 -1.85 12.45 2.92
C VAL A 359 -1.54 12.99 1.52
N ASP A 360 -2.24 14.03 1.09
CA ASP A 360 -1.88 14.76 -0.13
C ASP A 360 -0.72 15.73 0.16
N LEU A 361 0.36 15.63 -0.61
CA LEU A 361 1.54 16.48 -0.48
C LEU A 361 1.49 17.72 -1.37
N ASP A 362 0.58 17.77 -2.36
CA ASP A 362 0.46 18.95 -3.23
C ASP A 362 -0.42 20.00 -2.53
N PRO A 363 0.10 21.22 -2.28
CA PRO A 363 -0.73 22.29 -1.70
C PRO A 363 -1.81 22.80 -2.67
N ASN A 364 -1.73 22.47 -3.97
CA ASN A 364 -2.73 22.85 -4.95
C ASN A 364 -3.89 21.83 -4.96
N PRO A 365 -5.12 22.22 -4.58
CA PRO A 365 -6.27 21.31 -4.51
C PRO A 365 -6.76 20.79 -5.87
N GLN A 366 -6.22 21.30 -6.99
CA GLN A 366 -6.48 20.79 -8.34
C GLN A 366 -5.52 19.68 -8.76
N ARG A 367 -4.47 19.47 -7.99
CA ARG A 367 -3.49 18.41 -8.17
C ARG A 367 -3.59 17.49 -6.97
N TRP A 368 -3.08 16.28 -7.14
CA TRP A 368 -2.90 15.35 -6.05
C TRP A 368 -1.48 14.83 -6.12
N ASP A 369 -0.87 14.72 -4.95
CA ASP A 369 0.40 14.07 -4.77
C ASP A 369 0.39 13.20 -3.52
N TRP A 370 -0.24 12.02 -3.61
CA TRP A 370 -0.43 11.15 -2.47
C TRP A 370 0.90 10.71 -1.86
N ALA A 371 0.94 10.68 -0.53
CA ALA A 371 2.08 10.22 0.22
C ALA A 371 2.16 8.69 0.30
N LEU A 372 2.10 8.05 -0.86
CA LEU A 372 2.08 6.62 -1.06
C LEU A 372 2.82 6.31 -2.38
N TRP A 373 4.06 5.82 -2.30
CA TRP A 373 4.88 5.53 -3.49
C TRP A 373 5.96 4.48 -3.23
N ASN A 374 6.48 3.85 -4.28
CA ASN A 374 7.65 2.97 -4.19
C ASN A 374 8.95 3.79 -4.23
N LEU A 375 9.89 3.55 -3.31
CA LEU A 375 11.22 4.14 -3.33
C LEU A 375 12.10 3.39 -4.34
N THR A 376 12.34 4.01 -5.49
CA THR A 376 12.94 3.33 -6.65
C THR A 376 14.47 3.25 -6.57
N TYR A 377 15.02 2.18 -7.17
CA TYR A 377 16.46 2.05 -7.40
C TYR A 377 16.94 3.07 -8.47
N PRO A 378 18.17 3.62 -8.38
CA PRO A 378 19.19 3.43 -7.33
C PRO A 378 19.17 4.50 -6.23
N SER A 379 18.29 5.50 -6.33
CA SER A 379 18.43 6.75 -5.59
C SER A 379 17.30 7.02 -4.58
N LEU A 380 16.39 6.06 -4.34
CA LEU A 380 15.17 6.26 -3.55
C LEU A 380 14.26 7.34 -4.15
N GLY A 381 14.25 7.46 -5.47
CA GLY A 381 13.41 8.42 -6.18
C GLY A 381 11.93 8.07 -6.03
N VAL A 382 11.08 9.10 -6.15
CA VAL A 382 9.62 8.95 -6.23
C VAL A 382 9.15 8.70 -7.68
N SER A 383 9.93 9.22 -8.63
CA SER A 383 9.75 9.04 -10.07
C SER A 383 10.74 8.00 -10.59
N GLY A 384 10.28 7.10 -11.44
CA GLY A 384 11.13 6.10 -12.09
C GLY A 384 10.55 4.70 -11.98
N VAL A 385 11.25 3.77 -12.62
CA VAL A 385 10.95 2.34 -12.65
C VAL A 385 12.03 1.60 -11.86
N GLY A 386 11.63 0.57 -11.12
CA GLY A 386 12.58 -0.43 -10.65
C GLY A 386 12.51 -0.80 -9.17
N LEU A 387 12.83 -2.06 -8.94
CA LEU A 387 12.92 -2.70 -7.64
C LEU A 387 14.39 -2.81 -7.21
N TRP A 388 14.63 -2.95 -5.91
CA TRP A 388 15.97 -3.18 -5.37
C TRP A 388 16.40 -4.63 -5.61
N GLY A 389 17.30 -4.80 -6.58
CA GLY A 389 17.74 -6.11 -7.06
C GLY A 389 18.73 -6.84 -6.13
N SER A 390 19.13 -8.03 -6.58
CA SER A 390 20.06 -8.94 -5.89
C SER A 390 21.40 -8.27 -5.55
N GLY A 391 21.80 -8.32 -4.28
CA GLY A 391 23.08 -7.79 -3.80
C GLY A 391 23.15 -6.26 -3.68
N THR A 392 22.04 -5.54 -3.86
CA THR A 392 22.02 -4.07 -3.78
C THR A 392 21.91 -3.58 -2.33
N THR A 393 22.29 -2.32 -2.10
CA THR A 393 22.07 -1.62 -0.83
C THR A 393 21.57 -0.21 -1.11
N THR A 394 20.56 0.24 -0.37
CA THR A 394 20.00 1.58 -0.54
C THR A 394 20.93 2.66 0.00
N PRO A 395 20.82 3.91 -0.49
CA PRO A 395 21.16 5.09 0.31
C PRO A 395 20.38 5.13 1.63
N SER A 396 20.72 6.05 2.52
CA SER A 396 19.95 6.23 3.76
C SER A 396 18.52 6.66 3.44
N ILE A 397 17.57 6.04 4.15
CA ILE A 397 16.14 6.27 3.97
C ILE A 397 15.74 7.53 4.73
N HIS A 398 14.89 8.36 4.14
CA HIS A 398 14.40 9.60 4.76
C HIS A 398 12.89 9.56 4.92
N TRP A 399 12.37 10.06 6.05
CA TRP A 399 10.95 10.30 6.27
C TRP A 399 10.37 11.28 5.23
N VAL A 400 9.04 11.37 5.14
CA VAL A 400 8.41 12.30 4.18
C VAL A 400 8.77 13.76 4.47
N ASP A 401 9.07 14.10 5.72
CA ASP A 401 9.56 15.45 6.10
C ASP A 401 11.04 15.70 5.77
N GLY A 402 11.73 14.72 5.17
CA GLY A 402 13.13 14.79 4.80
C GLY A 402 14.12 14.43 5.89
N THR A 403 13.66 14.08 7.10
CA THR A 403 14.54 13.65 8.19
C THR A 403 15.15 12.28 7.89
N ASP A 404 16.47 12.17 8.02
CA ASP A 404 17.18 10.91 7.82
C ASP A 404 16.85 9.91 8.94
N THR A 405 16.53 8.67 8.55
CA THR A 405 16.30 7.57 9.49
C THR A 405 17.59 6.94 10.00
N GLY A 406 18.71 7.18 9.29
CA GLY A 406 19.96 6.44 9.49
C GLY A 406 19.86 4.97 9.10
N ILE A 407 18.84 4.56 8.35
CA ILE A 407 18.63 3.17 7.95
C ILE A 407 18.88 2.98 6.46
N GLN A 408 19.58 1.90 6.11
CA GLN A 408 19.75 1.41 4.74
C GLN A 408 19.20 0.00 4.61
N PHE A 409 18.62 -0.36 3.46
CA PHE A 409 18.23 -1.73 3.17
C PHE A 409 19.30 -2.44 2.36
N ALA A 410 19.74 -3.62 2.81
CA ALA A 410 20.62 -4.51 2.06
C ALA A 410 19.83 -5.72 1.57
N VAL A 411 19.73 -5.86 0.25
CA VAL A 411 19.10 -7.01 -0.39
C VAL A 411 20.17 -8.08 -0.61
N HIS A 412 20.02 -9.22 0.06
CA HIS A 412 20.99 -10.31 -0.09
C HIS A 412 20.97 -10.86 -1.52
N PRO A 413 22.08 -11.46 -1.99
CA PRO A 413 22.08 -12.13 -3.28
C PRO A 413 20.98 -13.20 -3.36
N PHE A 414 20.20 -13.15 -4.43
CA PHE A 414 19.20 -14.16 -4.81
C PHE A 414 19.27 -14.41 -6.33
N VAL A 415 18.70 -15.54 -6.75
CA VAL A 415 18.53 -15.90 -8.17
C VAL A 415 17.16 -15.45 -8.66
N GLN A 416 17.04 -15.06 -9.93
CA GLN A 416 15.75 -14.64 -10.49
C GLN A 416 14.68 -15.73 -10.32
N GLY A 417 13.48 -15.34 -9.90
CA GLY A 417 12.37 -16.25 -9.61
C GLY A 417 12.56 -17.12 -8.38
N ALA A 418 13.44 -16.75 -7.45
CA ALA A 418 13.42 -17.32 -6.10
C ALA A 418 12.01 -17.17 -5.48
N PRO A 419 11.55 -18.12 -4.65
CA PRO A 419 10.26 -17.99 -3.97
C PRO A 419 10.28 -16.95 -2.84
N SER A 420 11.47 -16.47 -2.48
CA SER A 420 11.68 -15.47 -1.43
C SER A 420 13.03 -14.76 -1.61
N LEU A 421 13.16 -13.53 -1.11
CA LEU A 421 14.45 -12.87 -0.92
C LEU A 421 14.71 -12.59 0.55
N ARG A 422 15.98 -12.39 0.92
CA ARG A 422 16.36 -11.92 2.27
C ARG A 422 16.72 -10.44 2.19
N VAL A 423 16.15 -9.65 3.10
CA VAL A 423 16.46 -8.24 3.29
C VAL A 423 16.98 -8.01 4.70
N GLU A 424 17.92 -7.10 4.85
CA GLU A 424 18.33 -6.52 6.13
C GLU A 424 18.09 -5.01 6.11
N TRP A 425 17.72 -4.45 7.27
CA TRP A 425 17.70 -3.01 7.48
C TRP A 425 18.75 -2.66 8.53
N LEU A 426 19.75 -1.92 8.07
CA LEU A 426 21.01 -1.66 8.73
C LEU A 426 21.00 -0.23 9.25
N ASN A 427 21.38 -0.05 10.51
CA ASN A 427 21.65 1.24 11.08
C ASN A 427 23.04 1.70 10.59
N SER A 428 23.11 2.83 9.90
CA SER A 428 24.34 3.42 9.38
C SER A 428 25.13 4.19 10.46
N THR A 429 24.55 4.38 11.65
CA THR A 429 25.19 5.10 12.75
C THR A 429 26.45 4.38 13.22
N GLY A 430 27.51 5.16 13.37
CA GLY A 430 28.77 4.71 13.94
C GLY A 430 29.00 5.29 15.34
N TYR A 431 29.56 4.50 16.24
CA TYR A 431 29.99 4.96 17.56
C TYR A 431 31.47 4.68 17.80
N TRP A 432 32.06 5.46 18.68
CA TRP A 432 33.46 5.39 19.07
C TRP A 432 33.62 4.74 20.43
N VAL A 433 34.64 3.88 20.52
CA VAL A 433 35.09 3.25 21.76
C VAL A 433 36.57 3.59 21.97
N ASP A 434 36.94 3.98 23.17
CA ASP A 434 38.33 4.21 23.58
C ASP A 434 38.52 3.70 25.01
N PHE A 435 39.24 2.58 25.15
CA PHE A 435 39.48 1.94 26.43
C PHE A 435 40.32 2.79 27.41
N ASN A 436 40.90 3.90 26.95
CA ASN A 436 41.65 4.83 27.79
C ASN A 436 40.85 6.09 28.13
N TYR A 437 39.62 6.23 27.62
CA TYR A 437 38.79 7.39 27.92
C TYR A 437 38.14 7.22 29.28
N HIS A 438 38.34 8.21 30.16
CA HIS A 438 37.73 8.25 31.49
C HIS A 438 36.92 9.54 31.72
N GLY A 439 36.59 10.24 30.62
CA GLY A 439 35.86 11.50 30.67
C GLY A 439 34.35 11.31 30.81
N SER A 440 33.66 12.43 31.00
CA SER A 440 32.21 12.54 30.98
C SER A 440 31.82 13.75 30.11
N PRO A 441 30.83 13.63 29.22
CA PRO A 441 29.98 12.46 28.97
C PRO A 441 30.68 11.34 28.16
N GLN A 442 30.02 10.18 28.07
CA GLN A 442 30.34 9.06 27.17
C GLN A 442 29.14 8.83 26.25
N ASP A 443 29.11 9.49 25.10
CA ASP A 443 28.00 9.45 24.14
C ASP A 443 28.39 8.76 22.82
N GLY A 444 29.58 8.17 22.77
CA GLY A 444 30.09 7.44 21.63
C GLY A 444 30.52 8.33 20.47
N GLN A 445 30.67 9.64 20.67
CA GLN A 445 31.31 10.53 19.70
C GLN A 445 32.83 10.39 19.76
N PHE A 446 33.54 10.87 18.74
CA PHE A 446 35.01 10.77 18.70
C PHE A 446 35.70 11.44 19.90
N ALA A 447 35.17 12.59 20.34
CA ALA A 447 35.71 13.37 21.47
C ALA A 447 35.30 12.81 22.84
N THR A 448 34.13 12.16 22.89
CA THR A 448 33.47 11.64 24.09
C THR A 448 33.08 10.16 23.89
N PRO A 449 34.04 9.27 23.54
CA PRO A 449 33.75 7.89 23.18
C PRO A 449 33.24 7.09 24.38
N PHE A 450 32.66 5.92 24.11
CA PHE A 450 32.41 4.95 25.17
C PHE A 450 33.73 4.38 25.70
N GLU A 451 33.83 4.19 27.01
CA GLU A 451 35.05 3.63 27.61
C GLU A 451 35.09 2.10 27.52
N THR A 452 33.93 1.45 27.33
CA THR A 452 33.80 -0.01 27.27
C THR A 452 33.24 -0.51 25.94
N LEU A 453 33.60 -1.75 25.59
CA LEU A 453 32.98 -2.45 24.46
C LEU A 453 31.50 -2.71 24.75
N ALA A 454 31.14 -3.03 26.00
CA ALA A 454 29.76 -3.26 26.40
C ALA A 454 28.85 -2.04 26.15
N GLN A 455 29.29 -0.83 26.49
CA GLN A 455 28.54 0.40 26.20
C GLN A 455 28.42 0.63 24.69
N GLY A 456 29.52 0.46 23.94
CA GLY A 456 29.48 0.56 22.49
C GLY A 456 28.48 -0.42 21.87
N LEU A 457 28.52 -1.69 22.29
CA LEU A 457 27.59 -2.72 21.83
C LEU A 457 26.15 -2.46 22.26
N ALA A 458 25.92 -1.86 23.43
CA ALA A 458 24.59 -1.46 23.86
C ALA A 458 24.03 -0.33 22.98
N ALA A 459 24.87 0.65 22.61
CA ALA A 459 24.48 1.82 21.82
C ALA A 459 24.35 1.55 20.31
N VAL A 460 25.21 0.70 19.74
CA VAL A 460 25.23 0.47 18.28
C VAL A 460 23.99 -0.32 17.82
N GLY A 461 23.30 0.18 16.78
CA GLY A 461 22.18 -0.53 16.17
C GLY A 461 22.63 -1.76 15.35
N TRP A 462 21.69 -2.59 14.92
CA TRP A 462 21.97 -3.69 14.00
C TRP A 462 22.56 -3.17 12.69
N GLY A 463 23.69 -3.72 12.24
CA GLY A 463 24.42 -3.26 11.06
C GLY A 463 25.35 -2.07 11.30
N GLY A 464 25.29 -1.45 12.48
CA GLY A 464 26.09 -0.27 12.82
C GLY A 464 27.59 -0.56 12.94
N THR A 465 28.37 0.52 13.02
CA THR A 465 29.83 0.44 13.11
C THR A 465 30.32 0.86 14.49
N LEU A 466 31.16 0.04 15.12
CA LEU A 466 31.96 0.46 16.27
C LEU A 466 33.39 0.70 15.82
N THR A 467 33.86 1.93 16.03
CA THR A 467 35.23 2.33 15.73
C THR A 467 36.02 2.48 17.02
N PHE A 468 37.11 1.73 17.14
CA PHE A 468 37.93 1.63 18.33
C PHE A 468 39.19 2.44 18.15
N LYS A 469 39.50 3.33 19.09
CA LYS A 469 40.85 3.90 19.19
C LYS A 469 41.83 2.83 19.67
N THR A 470 43.10 3.01 19.36
CA THR A 470 44.17 2.06 19.75
C THR A 470 44.16 1.82 21.25
N GLY A 471 44.18 0.55 21.65
CA GLY A 471 44.10 0.18 23.07
C GLY A 471 43.88 -1.32 23.28
N THR A 472 43.86 -1.71 24.55
CA THR A 472 43.63 -3.08 24.99
C THR A 472 42.55 -3.10 26.06
N SER A 473 41.60 -4.03 25.96
CA SER A 473 40.60 -4.30 26.99
C SER A 473 40.55 -5.78 27.33
N ARG A 474 40.28 -6.07 28.61
CA ARG A 474 40.01 -7.41 29.15
C ARG A 474 38.57 -7.88 28.94
N GLU A 475 37.71 -7.03 28.39
CA GLU A 475 36.30 -7.35 28.16
C GLU A 475 36.14 -8.52 27.17
N THR A 476 35.14 -9.36 27.43
CA THR A 476 34.68 -10.39 26.49
C THR A 476 33.40 -9.91 25.81
N ALA A 477 33.34 -10.02 24.49
CA ALA A 477 32.19 -9.58 23.70
C ALA A 477 31.21 -10.74 23.46
N HIS A 478 29.93 -10.51 23.71
CA HIS A 478 28.85 -11.36 23.18
C HIS A 478 28.16 -10.60 22.05
N LEU A 479 28.50 -10.94 20.81
CA LEU A 479 27.87 -10.35 19.63
C LEU A 479 26.61 -11.13 19.27
N ASN A 480 25.45 -10.58 19.62
CA ASN A 480 24.14 -11.15 19.27
C ASN A 480 23.43 -10.40 18.13
N LYS A 481 24.10 -9.39 17.56
CA LYS A 481 23.63 -8.60 16.42
C LYS A 481 24.77 -8.36 15.43
N ARG A 482 24.42 -8.08 14.18
CA ARG A 482 25.39 -7.70 13.15
C ARG A 482 26.02 -6.36 13.53
N VAL A 483 27.34 -6.29 13.62
CA VAL A 483 28.10 -5.05 13.91
C VAL A 483 29.40 -5.09 13.11
N ALA A 484 29.80 -3.97 12.52
CA ALA A 484 31.14 -3.79 11.96
C ALA A 484 32.09 -3.27 13.04
N LEU A 485 33.16 -4.00 13.36
CA LEU A 485 34.21 -3.55 14.27
C LEU A 485 35.38 -3.01 13.46
N ARG A 486 35.82 -1.77 13.73
CA ARG A 486 36.92 -1.12 13.00
C ARG A 486 37.95 -0.56 13.98
N ALA A 487 39.22 -0.79 13.72
CA ALA A 487 40.30 -0.14 14.45
C ALA A 487 40.65 1.21 13.80
N TYR A 488 40.94 2.22 14.62
CA TYR A 488 41.38 3.54 14.20
C TYR A 488 42.77 3.84 14.75
N ASN A 489 43.65 4.25 13.84
CA ASN A 489 45.00 4.74 14.14
C ASN A 489 45.92 3.75 14.88
N GLY A 490 45.67 2.44 14.78
CA GLY A 490 46.52 1.40 15.35
C GLY A 490 45.76 0.14 15.77
N PRO A 491 46.45 -0.86 16.33
CA PRO A 491 45.86 -2.14 16.71
C PRO A 491 44.95 -2.02 17.95
N VAL A 492 43.93 -2.86 18.01
CA VAL A 492 43.01 -2.97 19.14
C VAL A 492 42.95 -4.42 19.59
N THR A 493 43.11 -4.65 20.89
CA THR A 493 43.05 -6.00 21.49
C THR A 493 41.88 -6.07 22.47
N ILE A 494 41.04 -7.09 22.32
CA ILE A 494 39.86 -7.34 23.17
C ILE A 494 39.96 -8.75 23.75
N GLY A 495 39.68 -8.92 25.04
CA GLY A 495 39.65 -10.21 25.74
C GLY A 495 41.01 -10.71 26.21
N ARG A 496 41.99 -9.83 26.48
CA ARG A 496 43.31 -10.19 27.01
C ARG A 496 43.66 -9.52 28.32
#